data_AF-A0A354SIA9-F1
#
_entry.id   AF-A0A354SIA9-F1
#
_cell.length_a   1.000
_cell.length_b   1.000
_cell.length_c   1.000
_cell.angle_alpha   90.00
_cell.angle_beta   90.00
_cell.angle_gamma   90.00
#
_symmetry.space_group_name_H-M   'P 1'
#
loop_
_entity.id
_entity.type
_entity.pdbx_description
1 polymer ?
#
loop_
_entity_poly.entity_id
_entity_poly.type
_entity_poly.pdbx_seq_one_letter_code
_entity_poly.pdbx_strand_id
1 'polypeptide(L)'
;MQPSVPRESATVILVRGNPAGSWEVFLARRHRNSSFMAEAYVFPGGQVAHADTDARINSHISSPDGFHPPALLQDDHLSPETAQSFFICAIRETFEEAGVLVAKTSDGHFIKRDPYQDHTRYTAYRRELNAGGTTLLNIAQKENLLFPLENLIPYAHWITPEIMPKRFRTFFFLVRLPEGQTTTTDCSELTDSLWAAPGDILKMYYNREILLMPPTIKTLEELAAYADIDA
;
A
#
# COMPACT_ATOMS: atom_id res chain seq x y z
N MET A 1 6.76 -8.16 -32.32
CA MET A 1 5.52 -7.84 -31.58
C MET A 1 5.83 -6.62 -30.72
N GLN A 2 4.97 -5.61 -30.70
CA GLN A 2 5.14 -4.45 -29.83
C GLN A 2 4.90 -4.88 -28.37
N PRO A 3 5.75 -4.49 -27.41
CA PRO A 3 5.55 -4.85 -26.00
C PRO A 3 4.22 -4.28 -25.49
N SER A 4 3.56 -5.00 -24.58
CA SER A 4 2.32 -4.53 -23.97
C SER A 4 2.55 -3.25 -23.16
N VAL A 5 1.57 -2.34 -23.17
CA VAL A 5 1.62 -1.13 -22.34
C VAL A 5 1.55 -1.54 -20.87
N PRO A 6 2.47 -1.09 -20.00
CA PRO A 6 2.40 -1.37 -18.57
C PRO A 6 1.11 -0.82 -17.96
N ARG A 7 0.50 -1.59 -17.07
CA ARG A 7 -0.63 -1.12 -16.26
C ARG A 7 -0.12 -0.35 -15.06
N GLU A 8 -0.77 0.76 -14.76
CA GLU A 8 -0.43 1.60 -13.62
C GLU A 8 -0.86 0.95 -12.31
N SER A 9 0.04 0.97 -11.33
CA SER A 9 -0.14 0.29 -10.04
C SER A 9 0.61 0.99 -8.92
N ALA A 10 0.19 0.73 -7.68
CA ALA A 10 0.86 1.19 -6.49
C ALA A 10 1.13 0.02 -5.53
N THR A 11 2.21 0.13 -4.75
CA THR A 11 2.59 -0.83 -3.72
C THR A 11 2.94 -0.09 -2.45
N VAL A 12 2.59 -0.64 -1.29
CA VAL A 12 2.80 -0.01 0.01
C VAL A 12 3.72 -0.84 0.89
N ILE A 13 4.85 -0.25 1.23
CA ILE A 13 5.78 -0.75 2.24
C ILE A 13 5.30 -0.20 3.58
N LEU A 14 4.46 -0.99 4.26
CA LEU A 14 3.94 -0.61 5.57
C LEU A 14 4.97 -0.95 6.65
N VAL A 15 5.34 0.03 7.46
CA VAL A 15 6.41 -0.07 8.47
C VAL A 15 5.93 0.28 9.87
N ARG A 16 6.54 -0.32 10.89
CA ARG A 16 6.28 0.04 12.30
C ARG A 16 7.56 -0.06 13.12
N GLY A 17 7.63 0.75 14.17
CA GLY A 17 8.64 0.58 15.21
C GLY A 17 8.31 -0.62 16.12
N ASN A 18 9.34 -1.29 16.61
CA ASN A 18 9.26 -2.32 17.62
C ASN A 18 9.78 -1.74 18.96
N PRO A 19 9.10 -1.98 20.10
CA PRO A 19 9.55 -1.54 21.42
C PRO A 19 10.99 -1.96 21.79
N ALA A 20 11.54 -3.01 21.16
CA ALA A 20 12.92 -3.45 21.34
C ALA A 20 13.96 -2.57 20.59
N GLY A 21 13.53 -1.49 19.92
CA GLY A 21 14.40 -0.56 19.20
C GLY A 21 14.67 -0.94 17.74
N SER A 22 14.14 -2.06 17.27
CA SER A 22 14.14 -2.44 15.85
C SER A 22 12.90 -1.88 15.13
N TRP A 23 12.83 -2.08 13.82
CA TRP A 23 11.65 -1.76 13.03
C TRP A 23 11.33 -2.91 12.08
N GLU A 24 10.06 -3.00 11.71
CA GLU A 24 9.51 -4.13 10.97
C GLU A 24 8.76 -3.64 9.74
N VAL A 25 8.74 -4.48 8.71
CA VAL A 25 7.91 -4.31 7.51
C VAL A 25 6.80 -5.35 7.50
N PHE A 26 5.65 -4.98 6.96
CA PHE A 26 4.55 -5.90 6.73
C PHE A 26 4.67 -6.58 5.37
N LEU A 27 4.54 -7.91 5.35
CA LEU A 27 4.32 -8.68 4.13
C LEU A 27 3.12 -9.59 4.30
N ALA A 28 2.43 -9.86 3.20
CA ALA A 28 1.30 -10.77 3.14
C ALA A 28 1.52 -11.86 2.09
N ARG A 29 1.03 -13.06 2.39
CA ARG A 29 1.21 -14.26 1.58
C ARG A 29 0.07 -14.41 0.57
N ARG A 30 0.42 -14.37 -0.72
CA ARG A 30 -0.54 -14.59 -1.82
C ARG A 30 -1.21 -15.95 -1.69
N HIS A 31 -2.50 -16.00 -1.97
CA HIS A 31 -3.28 -17.23 -1.96
C HIS A 31 -2.70 -18.25 -2.95
N ARG A 32 -2.75 -19.55 -2.60
CA ARG A 32 -2.20 -20.66 -3.41
C ARG A 32 -2.76 -20.77 -4.83
N ASN A 33 -3.97 -20.24 -5.05
CA ASN A 33 -4.63 -20.22 -6.37
C ASN A 33 -4.30 -18.97 -7.18
N SER A 34 -3.37 -18.11 -6.72
CA SER A 34 -2.96 -16.95 -7.48
C SER A 34 -2.38 -17.37 -8.84
N SER A 35 -2.87 -16.75 -9.91
CA SER A 35 -2.40 -17.01 -11.28
C SER A 35 -0.94 -16.58 -11.55
N PHE A 36 -0.32 -15.89 -10.59
CA PHE A 36 1.04 -15.41 -10.66
C PHE A 36 1.70 -15.47 -9.28
N MET A 37 2.87 -16.11 -9.20
CA MET A 37 3.69 -16.24 -7.98
C MET A 37 2.85 -16.62 -6.74
N ALA A 38 2.08 -17.70 -6.84
CA ALA A 38 1.31 -18.24 -5.73
C ALA A 38 2.19 -18.48 -4.50
N GLU A 39 1.65 -18.23 -3.31
CA GLU A 39 2.33 -18.41 -2.02
C GLU A 39 3.53 -17.48 -1.77
N ALA A 40 3.87 -16.59 -2.70
CA ALA A 40 4.88 -15.57 -2.46
C ALA A 40 4.39 -14.54 -1.42
N TYR A 41 5.32 -14.10 -0.56
CA TYR A 41 5.10 -12.94 0.30
C TYR A 41 5.36 -11.67 -0.50
N VAL A 42 4.42 -10.74 -0.41
CA VAL A 42 4.41 -9.47 -1.14
C VAL A 42 4.01 -8.33 -0.22
N PHE A 43 4.39 -7.12 -0.59
CA PHE A 43 3.81 -5.91 -0.02
C PHE A 43 2.36 -5.74 -0.51
N PRO A 44 1.48 -5.11 0.27
CA PRO A 44 0.17 -4.71 -0.20
C PRO A 44 0.25 -3.86 -1.46
N GLY A 45 -0.66 -4.07 -2.42
CA GLY A 45 -0.67 -3.25 -3.63
C GLY A 45 -1.44 -3.85 -4.80
N GLY A 46 -1.76 -2.99 -5.75
CA GLY A 46 -2.55 -3.37 -6.90
C GLY A 46 -2.65 -2.29 -7.96
N GLN A 47 -3.55 -2.50 -8.92
CA GLN A 47 -3.72 -1.61 -10.06
C GLN A 47 -4.46 -0.35 -9.65
N VAL A 48 -4.10 0.79 -10.24
CA VAL A 48 -4.90 2.01 -10.13
C VAL A 48 -6.28 1.74 -10.73
N ALA A 49 -7.32 1.90 -9.93
CA ALA A 49 -8.70 1.74 -10.34
C ALA A 49 -9.26 3.06 -10.88
N HIS A 50 -10.28 2.99 -11.73
CA HIS A 50 -10.99 4.19 -12.20
C HIS A 50 -11.58 5.02 -11.04
N ALA A 51 -11.93 4.38 -9.92
CA ALA A 51 -12.41 5.09 -8.74
C ALA A 51 -11.33 5.95 -8.07
N ASP A 52 -10.04 5.61 -8.25
CA ASP A 52 -8.92 6.35 -7.68
C ASP A 52 -8.64 7.66 -8.43
N THR A 53 -9.18 7.81 -9.64
CA THR A 53 -9.06 9.00 -10.49
C THR A 53 -10.26 9.95 -10.37
N ASP A 54 -11.19 9.69 -9.45
CA ASP A 54 -12.38 10.52 -9.27
C ASP A 54 -12.03 11.87 -8.64
N ALA A 55 -12.16 12.96 -9.40
CA ALA A 55 -11.81 14.31 -8.95
C ALA A 55 -12.57 14.77 -7.69
N ARG A 56 -13.71 14.16 -7.35
CA ARG A 56 -14.44 14.46 -6.10
C ARG A 56 -13.64 14.08 -4.85
N ILE A 57 -12.66 13.18 -4.96
CA ILE A 57 -11.78 12.83 -3.85
C ILE A 57 -10.90 14.00 -3.39
N ASN A 58 -10.73 15.02 -4.23
CA ASN A 58 -9.94 16.21 -3.90
C ASN A 58 -10.48 16.95 -2.67
N SER A 59 -11.79 16.90 -2.39
CA SER A 59 -12.36 17.48 -1.16
C SER A 59 -12.06 16.66 0.10
N HIS A 60 -11.49 15.47 -0.06
CA HIS A 60 -11.11 14.54 1.00
C HIS A 60 -9.60 14.31 1.03
N ILE A 61 -8.80 15.14 0.38
CA ILE A 61 -7.34 15.08 0.46
C ILE A 61 -6.87 16.14 1.45
N SER A 62 -5.96 15.75 2.33
CA SER A 62 -5.14 16.67 3.12
C SER A 62 -3.73 16.59 2.58
N SER A 63 -3.11 17.73 2.32
CA SER A 63 -1.72 17.83 1.89
C SER A 63 -1.18 19.21 2.22
N PRO A 64 0.13 19.35 2.53
CA PRO A 64 0.74 20.64 2.80
C PRO A 64 0.80 21.51 1.53
N ASP A 65 0.96 22.81 1.73
CA ASP A 65 1.21 23.74 0.63
C ASP A 65 2.44 23.31 -0.18
N GLY A 66 2.31 23.35 -1.52
CA GLY A 66 3.37 22.92 -2.42
C GLY A 66 3.48 21.40 -2.62
N PHE A 67 2.57 20.60 -2.05
CA PHE A 67 2.48 19.17 -2.36
C PHE A 67 2.19 18.97 -3.85
N HIS A 68 3.17 18.41 -4.57
CA HIS A 68 3.13 18.26 -6.02
C HIS A 68 3.45 16.81 -6.42
N PRO A 69 2.42 15.95 -6.57
CA PRO A 69 2.59 14.52 -6.82
C PRO A 69 3.52 14.18 -8.01
N PRO A 70 3.45 14.83 -9.19
CA PRO A 70 4.36 14.50 -10.29
C PRO A 70 5.84 14.68 -9.93
N ALA A 71 6.18 15.76 -9.21
CA ALA A 71 7.54 16.02 -8.77
C ALA A 71 8.01 15.02 -7.71
N LEU A 72 7.13 14.63 -6.78
CA LEU A 72 7.42 13.62 -5.75
C LEU A 72 7.64 12.23 -6.36
N LEU A 73 6.88 11.88 -7.40
CA LEU A 73 7.05 10.65 -8.17
C LEU A 73 8.21 10.72 -9.18
N GLN A 74 8.85 11.88 -9.32
CA GLN A 74 9.94 12.15 -10.27
C GLN A 74 9.55 11.80 -11.72
N ASP A 75 8.32 12.12 -12.11
CA ASP A 75 7.85 11.98 -13.49
C ASP A 75 6.99 13.18 -13.90
N ASP A 76 7.62 14.15 -14.56
CA ASP A 76 6.99 15.36 -15.08
C ASP A 76 6.04 15.10 -16.26
N HIS A 77 6.01 13.88 -16.81
CA HIS A 77 5.04 13.50 -17.84
C HIS A 77 3.69 13.09 -17.25
N LEU A 78 3.60 12.83 -15.94
CA LEU A 78 2.33 12.57 -15.28
C LEU A 78 1.55 13.86 -15.09
N SER A 79 0.26 13.84 -15.44
CA SER A 79 -0.64 14.90 -14.99
C SER A 79 -0.76 14.87 -13.45
N PRO A 80 -1.01 16.00 -12.79
CA PRO A 80 -1.23 16.04 -11.34
C PRO A 80 -2.28 15.03 -10.86
N GLU A 81 -3.37 14.86 -11.62
CA GLU A 81 -4.47 13.94 -11.30
C GLU A 81 -4.02 12.47 -11.40
N THR A 82 -3.25 12.14 -12.44
CA THR A 82 -2.72 10.78 -12.63
C THR A 82 -1.72 10.47 -11.54
N ALA A 83 -0.80 11.39 -11.24
CA ALA A 83 0.16 11.23 -10.16
C ALA A 83 -0.54 11.06 -8.80
N GLN A 84 -1.56 11.86 -8.49
CA GLN A 84 -2.38 11.75 -7.28
C GLN A 84 -3.08 10.38 -7.17
N SER A 85 -3.55 9.83 -8.30
CA SER A 85 -4.25 8.54 -8.29
C SER A 85 -3.40 7.38 -7.79
N PHE A 86 -2.05 7.43 -7.92
CA PHE A 86 -1.17 6.42 -7.32
C PHE A 86 -1.19 6.46 -5.79
N PHE A 87 -1.25 7.65 -5.19
CA PHE A 87 -1.33 7.80 -3.74
C PHE A 87 -2.69 7.30 -3.23
N ILE A 88 -3.77 7.62 -3.93
CA ILE A 88 -5.11 7.12 -3.58
C ILE A 88 -5.19 5.60 -3.72
N CYS A 89 -4.65 5.05 -4.81
CA CYS A 89 -4.53 3.62 -5.03
C CYS A 89 -3.76 2.95 -3.88
N ALA A 90 -2.62 3.51 -3.48
CA ALA A 90 -1.85 3.00 -2.34
C ALA A 90 -2.67 2.94 -1.04
N ILE A 91 -3.46 3.99 -0.73
CA ILE A 91 -4.34 4.00 0.45
C ILE A 91 -5.43 2.93 0.32
N ARG A 92 -6.08 2.85 -0.85
CA ARG A 92 -7.13 1.87 -1.12
C ARG A 92 -6.60 0.44 -0.93
N GLU A 93 -5.53 0.09 -1.61
CA GLU A 93 -4.92 -1.25 -1.56
C GLU A 93 -4.47 -1.60 -0.13
N THR A 94 -3.88 -0.64 0.60
CA THR A 94 -3.53 -0.85 2.03
C THR A 94 -4.75 -1.22 2.87
N PHE A 95 -5.89 -0.59 2.61
CA PHE A 95 -7.13 -0.90 3.32
C PHE A 95 -7.74 -2.24 2.87
N GLU A 96 -7.79 -2.49 1.56
CA GLU A 96 -8.33 -3.72 0.96
C GLU A 96 -7.54 -4.95 1.40
N GLU A 97 -6.21 -4.87 1.45
CA GLU A 97 -5.31 -6.00 1.64
C GLU A 97 -4.73 -6.12 3.05
N ALA A 98 -4.46 -5.00 3.74
CA ALA A 98 -3.91 -5.00 5.10
C ALA A 98 -4.90 -4.52 6.17
N GLY A 99 -6.10 -4.06 5.80
CA GLY A 99 -7.12 -3.58 6.74
C GLY A 99 -6.77 -2.28 7.44
N VAL A 100 -5.69 -1.63 7.02
CA VAL A 100 -5.18 -0.36 7.56
C VAL A 100 -5.65 0.75 6.64
N LEU A 101 -6.33 1.74 7.21
CA LEU A 101 -6.82 2.90 6.46
C LEU A 101 -6.02 4.13 6.87
N VAL A 102 -5.20 4.61 5.93
CA VAL A 102 -4.40 5.83 6.09
C VAL A 102 -5.30 7.03 5.90
N ALA A 103 -5.98 7.43 6.98
CA ALA A 103 -6.91 8.56 6.97
C ALA A 103 -6.87 9.30 8.31
N LYS A 104 -7.11 10.61 8.26
CA LYS A 104 -7.29 11.49 9.39
C LYS A 104 -8.76 11.89 9.50
N THR A 105 -9.24 12.15 10.71
CA THR A 105 -10.54 12.83 10.88
C THR A 105 -10.38 14.32 10.59
N SER A 106 -11.50 15.05 10.53
CA SER A 106 -11.49 16.51 10.38
C SER A 106 -10.72 17.27 11.46
N ASP A 107 -10.44 16.65 12.61
CA ASP A 107 -9.62 17.22 13.68
C ASP A 107 -8.09 17.07 13.45
N GLY A 108 -7.69 16.40 12.36
CA GLY A 108 -6.29 16.19 11.98
C GLY A 108 -5.62 14.97 12.61
N HIS A 109 -6.29 14.23 13.50
CA HIS A 109 -5.75 12.99 14.05
C HIS A 109 -6.01 11.81 13.12
N PHE A 110 -5.05 10.87 13.05
CA PHE A 110 -5.30 9.59 12.41
C PHE A 110 -6.49 8.89 13.07
N ILE A 111 -7.31 8.23 12.24
CA ILE A 111 -8.39 7.42 12.77
C ILE A 111 -7.79 6.33 13.68
N LYS A 112 -8.26 6.31 14.92
CA LYS A 112 -8.01 5.19 15.82
C LYS A 112 -9.05 4.13 15.52
N ARG A 113 -8.63 2.87 15.48
CA ARG A 113 -9.59 1.77 15.34
C ARG A 113 -9.77 1.11 16.69
N ASP A 114 -10.90 1.40 17.34
CA ASP A 114 -11.32 0.60 18.48
C ASP A 114 -11.47 -0.88 18.03
N PRO A 115 -10.77 -1.83 18.68
CA PRO A 115 -10.78 -3.24 18.29
C PRO A 115 -12.18 -3.88 18.34
N TYR A 116 -13.13 -3.31 19.07
CA TYR A 116 -14.46 -3.86 19.28
C TYR A 116 -15.55 -3.10 18.50
N GLN A 117 -15.58 -1.77 18.56
CA GLN A 117 -16.65 -0.98 17.91
C GLN A 117 -16.33 -0.61 16.45
N ASP A 118 -15.14 -0.09 16.18
CA ASP A 118 -14.74 0.32 14.82
C ASP A 118 -14.39 -0.88 13.95
N HIS A 119 -13.97 -1.99 14.56
CA HIS A 119 -13.63 -3.20 13.82
C HIS A 119 -14.79 -3.70 12.98
N THR A 120 -16.02 -3.73 13.50
CA THR A 120 -17.18 -4.20 12.72
C THR A 120 -17.50 -3.27 11.54
N ARG A 121 -17.49 -1.95 11.78
CA ARG A 121 -17.83 -0.94 10.76
C ARG A 121 -16.83 -0.90 9.61
N TYR A 122 -15.54 -0.74 9.90
CA TYR A 122 -14.51 -0.70 8.85
C TYR A 122 -14.29 -2.07 8.20
N THR A 123 -14.55 -3.17 8.88
CA THR A 123 -14.57 -4.49 8.24
C THR A 123 -15.72 -4.61 7.24
N ALA A 124 -16.90 -4.06 7.54
CA ALA A 124 -18.00 -4.00 6.58
C ALA A 124 -17.64 -3.13 5.36
N TYR A 125 -17.08 -1.94 5.56
CA TYR A 125 -16.61 -1.10 4.45
C TYR A 125 -15.56 -1.79 3.60
N ARG A 126 -14.59 -2.45 4.22
CA ARG A 126 -13.56 -3.21 3.50
C ARG A 126 -14.16 -4.33 2.65
N ARG A 127 -15.13 -5.07 3.19
CA ARG A 127 -15.84 -6.12 2.44
C ARG A 127 -16.62 -5.55 1.26
N GLU A 128 -17.35 -4.44 1.46
CA GLU A 128 -18.07 -3.77 0.37
C GLU A 128 -17.12 -3.22 -0.68
N LEU A 129 -15.96 -2.70 -0.28
CA LEU A 129 -14.94 -2.16 -1.17
C LEU A 129 -14.32 -3.28 -2.02
N ASN A 130 -13.88 -4.38 -1.39
CA ASN A 130 -13.36 -5.56 -2.09
C ASN A 130 -14.40 -6.19 -3.03
N ALA A 131 -15.70 -6.08 -2.72
CA ALA A 131 -16.78 -6.54 -3.58
C ALA A 131 -17.16 -5.53 -4.70
N GLY A 132 -16.53 -4.36 -4.75
CA GLY A 132 -16.84 -3.28 -5.71
C GLY A 132 -18.18 -2.58 -5.44
N GLY A 133 -18.77 -2.77 -4.26
CA GLY A 133 -20.05 -2.17 -3.86
C GLY A 133 -19.94 -0.74 -3.33
N THR A 134 -18.73 -0.30 -2.98
CA THR A 134 -18.43 1.08 -2.55
C THR A 134 -17.07 1.52 -3.09
N THR A 135 -16.70 2.78 -2.84
CA THR A 135 -15.38 3.35 -3.19
C THR A 135 -14.75 3.98 -1.96
N LEU A 136 -13.43 4.20 -2.02
CA LEU A 136 -12.72 4.92 -0.98
C LEU A 136 -13.30 6.34 -0.76
N LEU A 137 -13.71 7.02 -1.84
CA LEU A 137 -14.42 8.30 -1.80
C LEU A 137 -15.74 8.20 -1.01
N ASN A 138 -16.57 7.20 -1.29
CA ASN A 138 -17.86 7.04 -0.59
C ASN A 138 -17.65 6.80 0.91
N ILE A 139 -16.61 6.04 1.28
CA ILE A 139 -16.23 5.85 2.69
C ILE A 139 -15.80 7.18 3.30
N ALA A 140 -14.96 7.95 2.60
CA ALA A 140 -14.49 9.26 3.07
C ALA A 140 -15.64 10.25 3.29
N GLN A 141 -16.62 10.27 2.39
CA GLN A 141 -17.81 11.12 2.51
C GLN A 141 -18.68 10.72 3.71
N LYS A 142 -18.92 9.42 3.91
CA LYS A 142 -19.74 8.93 5.03
C LYS A 142 -19.09 9.19 6.39
N GLU A 143 -17.78 9.01 6.48
CA GLU A 143 -17.03 9.08 7.74
C GLU A 143 -16.33 10.43 7.93
N ASN A 144 -16.51 11.38 7.01
CA ASN A 144 -15.86 12.69 6.99
C ASN A 144 -14.32 12.60 7.15
N LEU A 145 -13.69 11.74 6.34
CA LEU A 145 -12.27 11.45 6.40
C LEU A 145 -11.46 12.31 5.42
N LEU A 146 -10.21 12.56 5.79
CA LEU A 146 -9.20 13.18 4.96
C LEU A 146 -8.05 12.19 4.72
N PHE A 147 -7.57 12.09 3.49
CA PHE A 147 -6.44 11.27 3.08
C PHE A 147 -5.17 12.12 3.09
N PRO A 148 -4.26 11.90 4.06
CA PRO A 148 -3.04 12.68 4.19
C PRO A 148 -1.96 12.16 3.24
N LEU A 149 -1.94 12.65 2.00
CA LEU A 149 -1.04 12.11 0.98
C LEU A 149 0.44 12.33 1.33
N GLU A 150 0.75 13.33 2.16
CA GLU A 150 2.09 13.57 2.69
C GLU A 150 2.64 12.42 3.56
N ASN A 151 1.77 11.55 4.06
CA ASN A 151 2.17 10.38 4.85
C ASN A 151 2.55 9.16 3.99
N LEU A 152 2.44 9.27 2.66
CA LEU A 152 2.92 8.27 1.71
C LEU A 152 4.19 8.78 1.05
N ILE A 153 5.33 8.22 1.41
CA ILE A 153 6.64 8.65 0.89
C ILE A 153 6.97 7.80 -0.34
N PRO A 154 7.11 8.38 -1.55
CA PRO A 154 7.58 7.62 -2.71
C PRO A 154 8.97 7.02 -2.43
N TYR A 155 9.10 5.71 -2.60
CA TYR A 155 10.30 4.95 -2.25
C TYR A 155 11.02 4.40 -3.48
N ALA A 156 10.27 3.78 -4.39
CA ALA A 156 10.83 3.18 -5.61
C ALA A 156 9.82 3.20 -6.75
N HIS A 157 10.32 3.03 -7.97
CA HIS A 157 9.51 2.93 -9.17
C HIS A 157 10.02 1.79 -10.04
N TRP A 158 9.15 0.82 -10.32
CA TRP A 158 9.48 -0.40 -11.06
C TRP A 158 8.62 -0.52 -12.31
N ILE A 159 9.26 -0.82 -13.44
CA ILE A 159 8.57 -1.16 -14.69
C ILE A 159 8.91 -2.60 -15.05
N THR A 160 7.89 -3.43 -15.26
CA THR A 160 8.08 -4.82 -15.65
C THR A 160 8.78 -4.90 -17.02
N PRO A 161 9.80 -5.77 -17.19
CA PRO A 161 10.52 -5.92 -18.46
C PRO A 161 9.62 -6.20 -19.66
N GLU A 162 10.03 -5.74 -20.85
CA GLU A 162 9.25 -5.83 -22.10
C GLU A 162 8.98 -7.27 -22.57
N ILE A 163 9.84 -8.22 -22.18
CA ILE A 163 9.69 -9.64 -22.50
C ILE A 163 8.50 -10.30 -21.78
N MET A 164 7.97 -9.67 -20.74
CA MET A 164 6.87 -10.21 -19.96
C MET A 164 5.52 -9.85 -20.60
N PRO A 165 4.57 -10.80 -20.72
CA PRO A 165 3.28 -10.54 -21.36
C PRO A 165 2.41 -9.59 -20.52
N LYS A 166 2.42 -9.76 -19.19
CA LYS A 166 1.77 -8.87 -18.22
C LYS A 166 2.81 -7.90 -17.69
N ARG A 167 2.58 -6.61 -17.88
CA ARG A 167 3.49 -5.56 -17.46
C ARG A 167 2.77 -4.59 -16.54
N PHE A 168 3.49 -4.18 -15.50
CA PHE A 168 3.07 -3.16 -14.55
C PHE A 168 4.13 -2.08 -14.48
N ARG A 169 3.65 -0.86 -14.31
CA ARG A 169 4.41 0.29 -13.85
C ARG A 169 3.93 0.54 -12.42
N THR A 170 4.83 0.38 -11.46
CA THR A 170 4.49 0.29 -10.04
C THR A 170 5.29 1.32 -9.26
N PHE A 171 4.57 2.24 -8.62
CA PHE A 171 5.16 3.15 -7.64
C PHE A 171 5.03 2.55 -6.24
N PHE A 172 6.14 2.51 -5.52
CA PHE A 172 6.22 2.00 -4.15
C PHE A 172 6.16 3.19 -3.19
N PHE A 173 5.32 3.10 -2.17
CA PHE A 173 5.16 4.09 -1.13
C PHE A 173 5.53 3.50 0.22
N LEU A 174 6.37 4.19 0.98
CA LEU A 174 6.64 3.88 2.37
C LEU A 174 5.59 4.57 3.24
N VAL A 175 4.98 3.81 4.16
CA VAL A 175 3.94 4.31 5.07
C VAL A 175 4.18 3.77 6.47
N ARG A 176 4.25 4.65 7.45
CA ARG A 176 4.25 4.24 8.86
C ARG A 176 2.83 3.83 9.28
N LEU A 177 2.71 2.66 9.92
CA LEU A 177 1.45 2.16 10.47
C LEU A 177 0.80 3.23 11.36
N PRO A 178 -0.40 3.73 11.02
CA PRO A 178 -1.12 4.69 11.86
C PRO A 178 -1.36 4.14 13.27
N GLU A 179 -1.18 4.99 14.28
CA GLU A 179 -1.33 4.61 15.68
C GLU A 179 -2.74 4.07 15.96
N GLY A 180 -2.83 2.99 16.74
CA GLY A 180 -4.11 2.39 17.11
C GLY A 180 -4.78 1.57 16.01
N GLN A 181 -4.05 1.23 14.93
CA GLN A 181 -4.49 0.27 13.93
C GLN A 181 -3.66 -1.01 13.95
N THR A 182 -4.28 -2.13 13.60
CA THR A 182 -3.65 -3.44 13.46
C THR A 182 -3.89 -3.99 12.05
N THR A 183 -2.89 -4.62 11.46
CA THR A 183 -3.01 -5.25 10.15
C THR A 183 -3.82 -6.53 10.24
N THR A 184 -4.66 -6.76 9.23
CA THR A 184 -5.38 -8.02 9.00
C THR A 184 -5.44 -8.29 7.51
N THR A 185 -5.19 -9.52 7.07
CA THR A 185 -5.35 -9.87 5.66
C THR A 185 -6.83 -9.92 5.28
N ASP A 186 -7.13 -9.93 3.99
CA ASP A 186 -8.50 -10.04 3.46
C ASP A 186 -9.01 -11.49 3.48
N CYS A 187 -8.13 -12.46 3.75
CA CYS A 187 -8.37 -13.90 3.77
C CYS A 187 -8.85 -14.50 2.43
N SER A 188 -8.87 -13.70 1.34
CA SER A 188 -9.21 -14.15 -0.01
C SER A 188 -8.00 -14.13 -0.93
N GLU A 189 -7.45 -12.95 -1.21
CA GLU A 189 -6.23 -12.80 -2.02
C GLU A 189 -4.98 -13.08 -1.17
N LEU A 190 -4.99 -12.65 0.09
CA LEU A 190 -3.89 -12.77 1.02
C LEU A 190 -4.29 -13.64 2.21
N THR A 191 -3.57 -14.74 2.38
CA THR A 191 -3.97 -15.82 3.30
C THR A 191 -3.25 -15.81 4.63
N ASP A 192 -2.11 -15.16 4.68
CA ASP A 192 -1.25 -15.09 5.86
C ASP A 192 -0.45 -13.78 5.81
N SER A 193 0.13 -13.39 6.94
CA SER A 193 0.96 -12.18 6.99
C SER A 193 2.01 -12.27 8.07
N LEU A 194 3.09 -11.51 7.90
CA LEU A 194 4.12 -11.37 8.90
C LEU A 194 4.55 -9.92 9.04
N TRP A 195 4.98 -9.61 10.26
CA TRP A 195 5.78 -8.44 10.57
C TRP A 195 7.14 -8.95 11.02
N ALA A 196 8.21 -8.50 10.37
CA ALA A 196 9.57 -8.81 10.75
C ALA A 196 10.54 -7.74 10.24
N ALA A 197 11.75 -7.70 10.80
CA ALA A 197 12.80 -6.83 10.31
C ALA A 197 13.18 -7.23 8.86
N PRO A 198 13.49 -6.27 7.96
CA PRO A 198 13.85 -6.57 6.57
C PRO A 198 14.94 -7.64 6.44
N GLY A 199 15.98 -7.55 7.28
CA GLY A 199 17.08 -8.53 7.30
C GLY A 199 16.67 -9.93 7.73
N ASP A 200 15.67 -10.08 8.60
CA ASP A 200 15.17 -11.39 9.02
C ASP A 200 14.31 -12.04 7.93
N ILE A 201 13.51 -11.25 7.22
CA ILE A 201 12.74 -11.72 6.06
C ILE A 201 13.68 -12.23 4.96
N LEU A 202 14.78 -11.51 4.70
CA LEU A 202 15.81 -11.96 3.75
C LEU A 202 16.45 -13.28 4.18
N LYS A 203 16.73 -13.48 5.48
CA LYS A 203 17.24 -14.77 5.99
C LYS A 203 16.24 -15.90 5.71
N MET A 204 14.95 -15.69 5.99
CA MET A 204 13.90 -16.67 5.69
C MET A 204 13.87 -17.01 4.19
N TYR A 205 14.03 -16.01 3.32
CA TYR A 205 14.09 -16.22 1.87
C TYR A 205 15.33 -17.03 1.44
N TYR A 206 16.53 -16.67 1.91
CA TYR A 206 17.75 -17.41 1.57
C TYR A 206 17.77 -18.84 2.13
N ASN A 207 17.10 -19.07 3.26
CA ASN A 207 16.85 -20.38 3.83
C ASN A 207 15.76 -21.17 3.10
N ARG A 208 15.08 -20.58 2.10
CA ARG A 208 13.97 -21.17 1.34
C ARG A 208 12.73 -21.46 2.17
N GLU A 209 12.54 -20.74 3.28
CA GLU A 209 11.36 -20.85 4.14
C GLU A 209 10.16 -20.07 3.54
N ILE A 210 10.44 -18.97 2.83
CA ILE A 210 9.44 -18.15 2.14
C ILE A 210 9.85 -17.90 0.69
N LEU A 211 8.85 -17.62 -0.15
CA LEU A 211 9.06 -17.17 -1.52
C LEU A 211 8.87 -15.65 -1.59
N LEU A 212 9.79 -14.95 -2.25
CA LEU A 212 9.70 -13.51 -2.50
C LEU A 212 9.83 -13.22 -3.99
N MET A 213 9.26 -12.10 -4.42
CA MET A 213 9.41 -11.61 -5.80
C MET A 213 10.63 -10.69 -5.92
N PRO A 214 11.25 -10.57 -7.12
CA PRO A 214 12.47 -9.77 -7.29
C PRO A 214 12.37 -8.31 -6.81
N PRO A 215 11.28 -7.55 -7.09
CA PRO A 215 11.14 -6.20 -6.53
C PRO A 215 11.10 -6.20 -5.00
N THR A 216 10.39 -7.15 -4.40
CA THR A 216 10.31 -7.31 -2.94
C THR A 216 11.67 -7.60 -2.33
N ILE A 217 12.45 -8.51 -2.92
CA ILE A 217 13.81 -8.84 -2.45
C ILE A 217 14.69 -7.59 -2.48
N LYS A 218 14.71 -6.88 -3.61
CA LYS A 218 15.56 -5.70 -3.79
C LYS A 218 15.19 -4.57 -2.81
N THR A 219 13.89 -4.33 -2.63
CA THR A 219 13.40 -3.39 -1.63
C THR A 219 13.81 -3.79 -0.21
N LEU A 220 13.69 -5.07 0.16
CA LEU A 220 14.12 -5.54 1.49
C LEU A 220 15.63 -5.41 1.69
N GLU A 221 16.45 -5.66 0.67
CA GLU A 221 17.91 -5.47 0.73
C GLU A 221 18.28 -4.00 0.99
N GLU A 222 17.58 -3.07 0.36
CA GLU A 222 17.77 -1.62 0.56
C GLU A 222 17.31 -1.19 1.94
N LEU A 223 16.12 -1.62 2.36
CA LEU A 223 15.57 -1.36 3.68
C LEU A 223 16.45 -1.94 4.80
N ALA A 224 17.05 -3.12 4.60
CA ALA A 224 17.93 -3.74 5.59
C ALA A 224 19.21 -2.95 5.88
N ALA A 225 19.56 -1.97 5.03
CA ALA A 225 20.71 -1.08 5.26
C ALA A 225 20.43 0.02 6.30
N TYR A 226 19.15 0.29 6.63
CA TYR A 226 18.74 1.33 7.58
C TYR A 226 18.65 0.79 9.01
N ALA A 227 19.30 1.48 9.95
CA ALA A 227 19.37 1.06 11.35
C ALA A 227 18.04 1.27 12.10
N ASP A 228 17.30 2.31 11.74
CA ASP A 228 16.01 2.64 12.34
C ASP A 228 15.02 3.16 11.28
N ILE A 229 13.77 3.32 11.69
CA ILE A 229 12.63 3.68 10.84
C ILE A 229 12.59 5.18 10.48
N ASP A 230 13.38 6.01 11.16
CA ASP A 230 13.43 7.47 10.99
C ASP A 230 14.70 7.94 10.26
N ALA A 231 15.58 7.01 9.87
CA ALA A 231 16.85 7.23 9.18
C ALA A 231 16.72 7.47 7.66
#